data_AF-A9DCW0-F1
#
_entry.id   AF-A9DCW0-F1
#
_cell.length_a   1.000
_cell.length_b   1.000
_cell.length_c   1.000
_cell.angle_alpha   90.00
_cell.angle_beta   90.00
_cell.angle_gamma   90.00
#
_symmetry.space_group_name_H-M   'P 1'
#
loop_
_entity.id
_entity.type
_entity.pdbx_description
1 polymer ?
#
loop_
_entity_poly.entity_id
_entity_poly.type
_entity_poly.pdbx_seq_one_letter_code
_entity_poly.pdbx_strand_id
1 'polypeptide(L)'
;MTSPKLKAIIFDMDGVLIDSEPSWQEAEFQTMKLLGLPIRFEDTLQTTGLRIDQVVGYWYQRFPGDNYDNEHTANTIVGQVISAITTAGQP
;
A
#
# COMPACT_ATOMS: atom_id res chain seq x y z
N MET A 1 18.80 24.39 -29.69
CA MET A 1 18.72 24.18 -28.23
C MET A 1 19.23 22.77 -27.96
N THR A 2 20.30 22.61 -27.18
CA THR A 2 20.89 21.30 -26.88
C THR A 2 20.11 20.65 -25.74
N SER A 3 19.50 19.49 -26.00
CA SER A 3 18.86 18.70 -24.95
C SER A 3 19.88 18.34 -23.86
N PRO A 4 19.49 18.36 -22.57
CA PRO A 4 20.39 18.02 -21.49
C PRO A 4 20.90 16.57 -21.66
N LYS A 5 22.21 16.38 -21.45
CA LYS A 5 22.85 15.07 -21.57
C LYS A 5 22.39 14.20 -20.39
N LEU A 6 21.60 13.16 -20.66
CA LEU A 6 21.12 12.20 -19.65
C LEU A 6 22.31 11.56 -18.93
N LYS A 7 22.37 11.70 -17.60
CA LYS A 7 23.47 11.14 -16.78
C LYS A 7 23.03 10.03 -15.83
N ALA A 8 21.77 10.01 -15.44
CA ALA A 8 21.22 9.02 -14.53
C ALA A 8 19.70 8.90 -14.73
N ILE A 9 19.15 7.74 -14.37
CA ILE A 9 17.72 7.48 -14.23
C ILE A 9 17.53 6.89 -12.83
N ILE A 10 16.54 7.39 -12.09
CA ILE A 10 16.14 6.84 -10.78
C ILE A 10 14.80 6.16 -11.01
N PHE A 11 14.73 4.88 -10.66
CA PHE A 11 13.50 4.11 -10.70
C PHE A 11 12.94 4.00 -9.29
N ASP A 12 11.62 4.15 -9.19
CA ASP A 12 10.90 3.73 -8.00
C ASP A 12 10.85 2.20 -7.94
N MET A 13 10.54 1.63 -6.78
CA MET A 13 10.50 0.18 -6.60
C MET A 13 9.10 -0.36 -6.89
N ASP A 14 8.09 0.10 -6.16
CA ASP A 14 6.73 -0.42 -6.19
C ASP A 14 5.98 0.05 -7.45
N GLY A 15 5.41 -0.90 -8.20
CA GLY A 15 4.71 -0.63 -9.45
C GLY A 15 5.61 -0.20 -10.64
N VAL A 16 6.93 -0.14 -10.44
CA VAL A 16 7.91 0.23 -11.47
C VAL A 16 8.93 -0.88 -11.71
N LEU A 17 9.62 -1.33 -10.66
CA LEU A 17 10.57 -2.44 -10.75
C LEU A 17 9.93 -3.79 -10.47
N ILE A 18 8.89 -3.82 -9.62
CA ILE A 18 8.09 -5.00 -9.31
C ILE A 18 6.60 -4.66 -9.37
N ASP A 19 5.78 -5.61 -9.82
CA ASP A 19 4.31 -5.47 -9.74
C ASP A 19 3.83 -5.84 -8.32
N SER A 20 4.18 -4.99 -7.34
CA SER A 20 3.82 -5.17 -5.93
C SER A 20 2.43 -4.63 -5.58
N GLU A 21 1.81 -3.82 -6.44
CA GLU A 21 0.50 -3.20 -6.14
C GLU A 21 -0.64 -4.17 -5.91
N PRO A 22 -0.75 -5.31 -6.62
CA PRO A 22 -1.74 -6.33 -6.28
C PRO A 22 -1.57 -6.85 -4.84
N SER A 23 -0.31 -6.95 -4.36
CA SER A 23 -0.02 -7.40 -2.99
C SER A 23 -0.40 -6.34 -1.96
N TRP A 24 -0.13 -5.06 -2.25
CA TRP A 24 -0.52 -3.94 -1.40
C TRP A 24 -2.04 -3.82 -1.28
N GLN A 25 -2.77 -3.87 -2.40
CA GLN A 25 -4.23 -3.78 -2.41
C GLN A 25 -4.89 -4.91 -1.64
N GLU A 26 -4.42 -6.15 -1.83
CA GLU A 26 -4.94 -7.30 -1.09
C GLU A 26 -4.67 -7.19 0.41
N ALA A 27 -3.45 -6.82 0.80
CA ALA A 27 -3.08 -6.67 2.20
C ALA A 27 -3.86 -5.55 2.91
N GLU A 28 -4.05 -4.41 2.24
CA GLU A 28 -4.88 -3.31 2.71
C GLU A 28 -6.33 -3.77 2.88
N PHE A 29 -6.91 -4.37 1.83
CA PHE A 29 -8.30 -4.82 1.83
C PHE A 29 -8.57 -5.83 2.95
N GLN A 30 -7.74 -6.86 3.09
CA GLN A 30 -7.90 -7.88 4.14
C GLN A 30 -7.75 -7.27 5.53
N THR A 31 -6.78 -6.38 5.74
CA THR A 31 -6.57 -5.74 7.05
C THR A 31 -7.76 -4.87 7.44
N MET A 32 -8.26 -4.03 6.55
CA MET A 32 -9.42 -3.17 6.83
C MET A 32 -10.69 -4.00 7.05
N LYS A 33 -10.87 -5.09 6.29
CA LYS A 33 -11.98 -6.03 6.45
C LYS A 33 -11.94 -6.74 7.81
N LEU A 34 -10.76 -7.15 8.29
CA LEU A 34 -10.56 -7.75 9.61
C LEU A 34 -10.89 -6.77 10.75
N LEU A 35 -10.62 -5.48 10.54
CA LEU A 35 -11.01 -4.40 11.45
C LEU A 35 -12.50 -4.04 11.35
N GLY A 36 -13.26 -4.69 10.46
CA GLY A 36 -14.69 -4.46 10.28
C GLY A 36 -15.04 -3.20 9.49
N LEU A 37 -14.09 -2.59 8.79
CA LEU A 37 -14.36 -1.41 7.97
C LEU A 37 -15.14 -1.82 6.71
N PRO A 38 -16.20 -1.07 6.35
CA PRO A 38 -17.05 -1.39 5.21
C PRO A 38 -16.43 -0.90 3.89
N ILE A 39 -15.20 -1.30 3.58
CA ILE A 39 -14.53 -0.96 2.31
C ILE A 39 -14.69 -2.08 1.28
N ARG A 40 -14.66 -1.73 0.00
CA ARG A 40 -14.56 -2.64 -1.14
C ARG A 40 -13.11 -2.71 -1.63
N PHE A 41 -12.76 -3.77 -2.34
CA PHE A 41 -11.42 -3.90 -2.93
C PHE A 41 -11.08 -2.72 -3.85
N GLU A 42 -12.04 -2.24 -4.65
CA GLU A 42 -11.90 -1.07 -5.52
C GLU A 42 -11.53 0.22 -4.75
N ASP A 43 -11.86 0.30 -3.47
CA ASP A 43 -11.58 1.48 -2.67
C ASP A 43 -10.09 1.62 -2.34
N THR A 44 -9.30 0.53 -2.43
CA THR A 44 -7.84 0.53 -2.29
C THR A 44 -7.12 1.30 -3.41
N LEU A 45 -7.82 1.59 -4.52
CA LEU A 45 -7.28 2.44 -5.58
C LEU A 45 -7.16 3.91 -5.16
N GLN A 46 -7.90 4.33 -4.13
CA GLN A 46 -7.89 5.71 -3.63
C GLN A 46 -6.62 6.02 -2.83
N THR A 47 -5.92 4.98 -2.38
CA THR A 47 -4.75 5.01 -1.49
C THR A 47 -3.47 4.57 -2.21
N THR A 48 -3.55 4.20 -3.48
CA THR A 48 -2.40 3.83 -4.32
C THR A 48 -1.37 4.98 -4.38
N GLY A 49 -0.10 4.64 -4.18
CA GLY A 49 1.02 5.59 -4.13
C GLY A 49 1.13 6.42 -2.83
N LEU A 50 0.22 6.23 -1.86
CA LEU A 50 0.39 6.79 -0.53
C LEU A 50 1.35 5.93 0.30
N ARG A 51 2.07 6.58 1.22
CA ARG A 51 2.83 5.83 2.23
C ARG A 51 1.87 5.12 3.17
N ILE A 52 2.25 3.95 3.66
CA ILE A 52 1.38 3.10 4.48
C ILE A 52 0.78 3.77 5.72
N ASP A 53 1.52 4.67 6.38
CA ASP A 53 1.00 5.47 7.51
C ASP A 53 -0.10 6.45 7.08
N GLN A 54 -0.02 6.96 5.85
CA GLN A 54 -1.05 7.81 5.27
C GLN A 54 -2.28 7.00 4.88
N VAL A 55 -2.11 5.75 4.42
CA VAL A 55 -3.22 4.83 4.11
C VAL A 55 -4.05 4.53 5.36
N VAL A 56 -3.39 4.13 6.46
CA VAL A 56 -4.11 3.87 7.72
C VAL A 56 -4.77 5.14 8.27
N GLY A 57 -4.10 6.30 8.17
CA GLY A 57 -4.69 7.59 8.52
C GLY A 57 -5.89 7.96 7.65
N TYR A 58 -5.83 7.67 6.34
CA TYR A 58 -6.90 7.92 5.38
C TYR A 58 -8.19 7.16 5.75
N TRP A 59 -8.05 5.90 6.16
CA TRP A 59 -9.16 5.06 6.59
C TRP A 59 -9.67 5.42 7.98
N TYR A 60 -8.77 5.69 8.94
CA TYR A 60 -9.15 6.13 10.27
C TYR A 60 -9.97 7.42 10.24
N GLN A 61 -9.62 8.37 9.38
CA GLN A 61 -10.40 9.62 9.20
C GLN A 61 -11.83 9.38 8.70
N ARG A 62 -12.06 8.30 7.94
CA ARG A 62 -13.37 7.95 7.36
C ARG A 62 -14.19 7.06 8.27
N PHE A 63 -13.52 6.15 8.96
CA PHE A 63 -14.11 5.16 9.85
C PHE A 63 -13.37 5.22 11.18
N PRO A 64 -13.61 6.27 11.99
CA PRO A 64 -12.98 6.36 13.30
C PRO A 64 -13.51 5.22 14.18
N GLY A 65 -12.60 4.34 14.60
CA GLY A 65 -12.89 3.26 15.54
C GLY A 65 -12.32 3.56 16.92
N ASP A 66 -13.01 3.13 17.96
CA ASP A 66 -12.44 3.08 19.30
C ASP A 66 -11.26 2.09 19.30
N ASN A 67 -10.11 2.51 19.81
CA ASN A 67 -8.86 1.73 19.84
C ASN A 67 -8.24 1.40 18.47
N TYR A 68 -8.47 2.22 17.43
CA TYR A 68 -7.71 2.07 16.18
C TYR A 68 -6.23 2.40 16.40
N ASP A 69 -5.36 1.41 16.23
CA ASP A 69 -3.91 1.57 16.31
C ASP A 69 -3.33 1.70 14.89
N ASN A 70 -3.00 2.92 14.50
CA ASN A 70 -2.41 3.23 13.20
C ASN A 70 -1.07 2.51 12.99
N GLU A 71 -0.22 2.44 14.03
CA GLU A 71 1.11 1.86 13.91
C GLU A 71 1.01 0.34 13.76
N HIS A 72 0.20 -0.30 14.60
CA HIS A 72 -0.05 -1.74 14.49
C HIS A 72 -0.65 -2.08 13.12
N THR A 73 -1.66 -1.34 12.68
CA THR A 73 -2.32 -1.58 11.38
C THR A 73 -1.35 -1.44 10.21
N ALA A 74 -0.50 -0.40 10.22
CA ALA A 74 0.52 -0.20 9.19
C ALA A 74 1.52 -1.36 9.15
N ASN A 75 2.00 -1.80 10.32
CA ASN A 75 2.92 -2.94 10.43
C ASN A 75 2.27 -4.25 9.95
N THR A 76 0.98 -4.45 10.24
CA THR A 76 0.23 -5.62 9.76
C THR A 76 0.16 -5.65 8.24
N ILE A 77 -0.14 -4.54 7.59
CA ILE A 77 -0.21 -4.47 6.12
C ILE A 77 1.17 -4.73 5.52
N VAL A 78 2.22 -4.06 6.02
CA VAL A 78 3.60 -4.29 5.56
C VAL A 78 4.00 -5.77 5.69
N GLY A 79 3.70 -6.40 6.82
CA GLY A 79 3.98 -7.82 7.03
C GLY A 79 3.25 -8.74 6.04
N GLN A 80 1.99 -8.44 5.73
CA GLN A 80 1.21 -9.17 4.73
C GLN A 80 1.79 -9.01 3.32
N VAL A 81 2.19 -7.78 2.95
CA VAL A 81 2.83 -7.50 1.64
C VAL A 81 4.14 -8.25 1.49
N ILE A 82 5.01 -8.22 2.51
CA ILE A 82 6.28 -8.96 2.51
C ILE A 82 6.00 -10.46 2.30
N SER A 83 5.02 -11.01 3.02
CA SER A 83 4.65 -12.42 2.89
C SER A 83 4.11 -12.76 1.49
N ALA A 84 3.28 -11.88 0.92
CA ALA A 84 2.69 -12.05 -0.40
C ALA A 84 3.77 -12.02 -1.50
N ILE A 85 4.65 -11.02 -1.47
CA ILE A 85 5.77 -10.89 -2.42
C ILE A 85 6.71 -12.10 -2.30
N THR A 86 7.02 -12.56 -1.09
CA THR A 86 7.92 -13.71 -0.88
C THR A 86 7.33 -15.02 -1.40
N THR A 87 5.99 -15.17 -1.36
CA THR A 87 5.30 -16.41 -1.71
C THR A 87 4.88 -16.47 -3.18
N ALA A 88 4.49 -15.33 -3.74
CA ALA A 88 3.83 -15.25 -5.05
C ALA A 88 4.40 -14.15 -5.97
N GLY A 89 5.40 -13.39 -5.52
CA GLY A 89 6.02 -12.33 -6.32
C GLY A 89 6.68 -12.90 -7.58
N GLN A 90 6.31 -12.35 -8.74
CA GLN A 90 7.02 -12.58 -9.99
C GLN A 90 7.88 -11.36 -10.31
N PRO A 91 9.08 -11.54 -10.89
CA PRO A 91 9.96 -10.45 -11.28
C PRO A 91 9.36 -9.58 -12.39
#